data_AF-A0A7W0VCZ0-F1
#
_entry.id   AF-A0A7W0VCZ0-F1
#
_cell.length_a   1.000
_cell.length_b   1.000
_cell.length_c   1.000
_cell.angle_alpha   90.00
_cell.angle_beta   90.00
_cell.angle_gamma   90.00
#
_symmetry.space_group_name_H-M   'P 1'
#
loop_
_entity.id
_entity.type
_entity.pdbx_description
1 polymer ?
#
loop_
_entity_poly.entity_id
_entity_poly.type
_entity_poly.pdbx_seq_one_letter_code
_entity_poly.pdbx_strand_id
1 'polypeptide(L)'
;MSSAPPVPPRLRRSRYISWFGHMGAVYLFHDLYGYLMEMSPDIAEMIEAFSDGVDTAETVEYYRGKLGDADPQQFVEVLVGHAVLVDPKEDEIEGLWAFVPIHGKWNVWRRRDDRLTFWTAWGERPVQQIFLDAEETKIWDAFDGNKRLIELRHHHDNAKIISVVRKLVHSDVQALKLSVMPWAVYAKRPAMAPAYLGSTMPYPKWQVGTKAPGWREASAGEPRASMSEISPAEYYKHDVSDADAQFDHQETTLSHLLREPHPALNGKTYGQALIDALLAKEGFVPEGRVRVLEIGAGLGYVAKDVIARLRAAGREVQYTIVELAPALAKAQQERIGKDATWIVGDALAVSVPDASFDLILSNEMVGDLPASQHSRVD
;
A
#
# COMPACT_ATOMS: atom_id res chain seq x y z
N MET A 1 35.45 7.99 -9.03
CA MET A 1 35.00 6.70 -8.46
C MET A 1 35.48 6.65 -7.02
N SER A 2 34.65 7.07 -6.07
CA SER A 2 34.96 6.89 -4.65
C SER A 2 34.62 5.44 -4.33
N SER A 3 35.62 4.60 -4.06
CA SER A 3 35.39 3.24 -3.56
C SER A 3 34.51 3.34 -2.32
N ALA A 4 33.43 2.57 -2.27
CA ALA A 4 32.67 2.39 -1.04
C ALA A 4 33.66 1.97 0.07
N PRO A 5 33.45 2.41 1.33
CA PRO A 5 34.29 1.95 2.43
C PRO A 5 34.31 0.42 2.47
N PRO A 6 35.47 -0.20 2.78
CA PRO A 6 35.56 -1.65 2.83
C PRO A 6 34.56 -2.20 3.84
N VAL A 7 33.90 -3.30 3.47
CA VAL A 7 32.95 -4.00 4.34
C VAL A 7 33.66 -4.42 5.63
N PRO A 8 33.10 -4.13 6.82
CA PRO A 8 33.68 -4.54 8.10
C PRO A 8 33.94 -6.05 8.17
N PRO A 9 35.03 -6.50 8.80
CA PRO A 9 35.35 -7.93 8.94
C PRO A 9 34.34 -8.66 9.81
N ARG A 10 33.64 -7.92 10.68
CA ARG A 10 32.52 -8.44 11.48
C ARG A 10 31.31 -7.55 11.31
N LEU A 11 30.17 -8.17 11.13
CA LEU A 11 28.89 -7.51 10.97
C LEU A 11 27.84 -8.13 11.88
N ARG A 12 26.88 -7.32 12.27
CA ARG A 12 25.64 -7.78 12.90
C ARG A 12 24.44 -7.22 12.15
N ARG A 13 23.28 -7.85 12.26
CA ARG A 13 22.03 -7.27 11.81
C ARG A 13 21.68 -6.07 12.68
N SER A 14 21.08 -5.06 12.05
CA SER A 14 20.50 -3.94 12.76
C SER A 14 19.44 -4.43 13.74
N ARG A 15 19.36 -3.75 14.90
CA ARG A 15 18.35 -4.07 15.93
C ARG A 15 16.98 -3.47 15.61
N TYR A 16 16.90 -2.70 14.53
CA TYR A 16 15.73 -1.92 14.13
C TYR A 16 15.17 -2.40 12.79
N ILE A 17 15.17 -3.72 12.60
CA ILE A 17 14.59 -4.38 11.45
C ILE A 17 13.32 -5.10 11.89
N SER A 18 12.26 -4.91 11.11
CA SER A 18 11.00 -5.62 11.25
C SER A 18 10.64 -6.33 9.94
N TRP A 19 10.10 -7.54 10.08
CA TRP A 19 9.78 -8.44 8.97
C TRP A 19 8.27 -8.54 8.72
N PHE A 20 7.91 -8.53 7.44
CA PHE A 20 6.53 -8.54 6.98
C PHE A 20 6.36 -9.43 5.77
N GLY A 21 5.15 -9.91 5.54
CA GLY A 21 4.84 -10.82 4.45
C GLY A 21 3.52 -10.43 3.79
N HIS A 22 3.52 -10.38 2.47
CA HIS A 22 2.32 -10.05 1.71
C HIS A 22 2.40 -10.70 0.33
N MET A 23 1.34 -11.40 -0.06
CA MET A 23 1.17 -11.99 -1.39
C MET A 23 2.44 -12.71 -1.88
N GLY A 24 2.95 -13.69 -1.15
CA GLY A 24 4.10 -14.52 -1.54
C GLY A 24 5.47 -13.84 -1.45
N ALA A 25 5.54 -12.54 -1.17
CA ALA A 25 6.78 -11.81 -0.96
C ALA A 25 7.04 -11.54 0.53
N VAL A 26 8.31 -11.32 0.88
CA VAL A 26 8.73 -10.87 2.21
C VAL A 26 9.37 -9.49 2.12
N TYR A 27 9.10 -8.67 3.12
CA TYR A 27 9.50 -7.28 3.18
C TYR A 27 10.26 -7.01 4.46
N LEU A 28 11.41 -6.36 4.31
CA LEU A 28 12.15 -5.74 5.40
C LEU A 28 11.72 -4.28 5.53
N PHE A 29 11.42 -3.87 6.76
CA PHE A 29 11.28 -2.46 7.10
C PHE A 29 12.33 -2.08 8.15
N HIS A 30 13.08 -1.01 7.87
CA HIS A 30 14.05 -0.49 8.83
C HIS A 30 13.42 0.61 9.70
N ASP A 31 13.15 0.31 10.97
CA ASP A 31 12.41 1.15 11.93
C ASP A 31 13.14 2.44 12.37
N LEU A 32 14.37 2.70 11.88
CA LEU A 32 15.06 3.98 12.09
C LEU A 32 15.08 4.87 10.86
N TYR A 33 15.19 4.28 9.66
CA TYR A 33 15.33 5.02 8.41
C TYR A 33 14.05 5.03 7.56
N GLY A 34 13.15 4.07 7.77
CA GLY A 34 11.95 3.89 6.97
C GLY A 34 12.23 3.24 5.60
N TYR A 35 13.38 2.59 5.46
CA TYR A 35 13.68 1.78 4.28
C TYR A 35 12.69 0.62 4.18
N LEU A 36 12.16 0.42 2.98
CA LEU A 36 11.28 -0.69 2.64
C LEU A 36 11.94 -1.46 1.50
N MET A 37 12.24 -2.72 1.74
CA MET A 37 12.92 -3.58 0.78
C MET A 37 12.13 -4.88 0.63
N GLU A 38 11.67 -5.14 -0.59
CA GLU A 38 11.21 -6.48 -0.97
C GLU A 38 12.43 -7.38 -1.14
N MET A 39 12.35 -8.61 -0.63
CA MET A 39 13.41 -9.60 -0.81
C MET A 39 12.85 -11.01 -0.80
N SER A 40 13.70 -11.98 -1.11
CA SER A 40 13.38 -13.40 -1.03
C SER A 40 13.64 -13.96 0.37
N PRO A 41 12.95 -15.05 0.78
CA PRO A 41 13.10 -15.64 2.11
C PRO A 41 14.53 -16.09 2.46
N ASP A 42 15.31 -16.54 1.49
CA ASP A 42 16.71 -16.94 1.64
C ASP A 42 17.64 -15.76 1.97
N ILE A 43 17.39 -14.57 1.42
CA ILE A 43 18.09 -13.33 1.82
C ILE A 43 17.73 -12.95 3.26
N ALA A 44 16.46 -13.11 3.65
CA ALA A 44 16.03 -12.87 5.03
C ALA A 44 16.73 -13.82 6.02
N GLU A 45 16.86 -15.10 5.67
CA GLU A 45 17.65 -16.07 6.45
C GLU A 45 19.12 -15.67 6.56
N MET A 46 19.73 -15.19 5.47
CA MET A 46 21.10 -14.67 5.50
C MET A 46 21.24 -13.49 6.46
N ILE A 47 20.32 -12.53 6.44
CA ILE A 47 20.34 -11.39 7.36
C ILE A 47 20.25 -11.86 8.82
N GLU A 48 19.41 -12.85 9.13
CA GLU A 48 19.32 -13.41 10.48
C GLU A 48 20.59 -14.18 10.91
N ALA A 49 21.35 -14.75 9.96
CA ALA A 49 22.63 -15.39 10.25
C ALA A 49 23.68 -14.39 10.77
N PHE A 50 23.58 -13.12 10.40
CA PHE A 50 24.39 -12.03 10.96
C PHE A 50 23.95 -11.63 12.37
N SER A 51 23.66 -12.57 13.26
CA SER A 51 23.10 -12.37 14.62
C SER A 51 23.71 -11.20 15.44
N ASP A 52 24.66 -11.45 16.35
CA ASP A 52 25.31 -10.39 17.16
C ASP A 52 26.82 -10.38 16.93
N GLY A 53 27.19 -9.98 15.72
CA GLY A 53 28.58 -9.72 15.33
C GLY A 53 29.30 -10.98 14.93
N VAL A 54 29.03 -11.48 13.73
CA VAL A 54 29.67 -12.68 13.14
C VAL A 54 30.80 -12.29 12.19
N ASP A 55 31.63 -13.26 11.81
CA ASP A 55 32.62 -13.06 10.76
C ASP A 55 31.95 -12.94 9.39
N THR A 56 32.23 -11.85 8.69
CA THR A 56 31.61 -11.55 7.40
C THR A 56 32.04 -12.55 6.32
N ALA A 57 33.32 -12.91 6.28
CA ALA A 57 33.85 -13.80 5.25
C ALA A 57 33.34 -15.23 5.43
N GLU A 58 33.28 -15.72 6.67
CA GLU A 58 32.71 -17.05 6.98
C GLU A 58 31.23 -17.14 6.60
N THR A 59 30.47 -16.07 6.87
CA THR A 59 29.03 -16.03 6.54
C THR A 59 28.81 -15.98 5.02
N VAL A 60 29.55 -15.14 4.30
CA VAL A 60 29.52 -15.07 2.83
C VAL A 60 29.85 -16.42 2.21
N GLU A 61 30.88 -17.11 2.71
CA GLU A 61 31.24 -18.44 2.23
C GLU A 61 30.14 -19.48 2.52
N TYR A 62 29.52 -19.43 3.70
CA TYR A 62 28.42 -20.33 4.04
C TYR A 62 27.20 -20.19 3.11
N TYR A 63 26.92 -18.99 2.61
CA TYR A 63 25.81 -18.71 1.69
C TYR A 63 26.17 -18.85 0.20
N ARG A 64 27.44 -19.15 -0.13
CA ARG A 64 27.87 -19.38 -1.51
C ARG A 64 27.06 -20.53 -2.12
N GLY A 65 26.39 -20.26 -3.25
CA GLY A 65 25.54 -21.24 -3.95
C GLY A 65 24.19 -21.54 -3.28
N LYS A 66 23.82 -20.83 -2.20
CA LYS A 66 22.50 -20.95 -1.55
C LYS A 66 21.49 -19.90 -1.99
N LEU A 67 21.95 -18.83 -2.64
CA LEU A 67 21.15 -17.71 -3.15
C LEU A 67 20.99 -17.77 -4.67
N GLY A 68 20.86 -19.00 -5.22
CA GLY A 68 20.92 -19.24 -6.67
C GLY A 68 22.27 -18.85 -7.27
N ASP A 69 22.25 -18.13 -8.39
CA ASP A 69 23.45 -17.67 -9.11
C ASP A 69 24.02 -16.34 -8.59
N ALA A 70 23.39 -15.74 -7.57
CA ALA A 70 23.80 -14.44 -7.05
C ALA A 70 24.97 -14.56 -6.04
N ASP A 71 25.86 -13.57 -6.07
CA ASP A 71 27.02 -13.51 -5.18
C ASP A 71 26.62 -12.95 -3.80
N PRO A 72 26.75 -13.72 -2.70
CA PRO A 72 26.43 -13.24 -1.35
C PRO A 72 27.19 -11.97 -0.94
N GLN A 73 28.40 -11.77 -1.46
CA GLN A 73 29.20 -10.57 -1.16
C GLN A 73 28.51 -9.29 -1.63
N GLN A 74 27.88 -9.31 -2.81
CA GLN A 74 27.17 -8.15 -3.35
C GLN A 74 25.95 -7.80 -2.49
N PHE A 75 25.24 -8.80 -1.97
CA PHE A 75 24.14 -8.55 -1.04
C PHE A 75 24.65 -7.91 0.25
N VAL A 76 25.73 -8.42 0.85
CA VAL A 76 26.30 -7.83 2.06
C VAL A 76 26.66 -6.36 1.85
N GLU A 77 27.28 -6.01 0.73
CA GLU A 77 27.61 -4.61 0.39
C GLU A 77 26.36 -3.72 0.31
N VAL A 78 25.29 -4.19 -0.34
CA VAL A 78 24.02 -3.47 -0.42
C VAL A 78 23.37 -3.32 0.96
N LEU A 79 23.37 -4.38 1.76
CA LEU A 79 22.77 -4.40 3.10
C LEU A 79 23.52 -3.48 4.06
N VAL A 80 24.86 -3.39 3.97
CA VAL A 80 25.65 -2.39 4.71
C VAL A 80 25.33 -0.97 4.24
N GLY A 81 25.22 -0.75 2.92
CA GLY A 81 24.83 0.54 2.36
C GLY A 81 23.45 1.04 2.81
N HIS A 82 22.56 0.14 3.25
CA HIS A 82 21.24 0.44 3.79
C HIS A 82 21.14 0.25 5.31
N ALA A 83 22.27 0.17 6.02
CA ALA A 83 22.33 -0.03 7.48
C ALA A 83 21.54 -1.26 7.99
N VAL A 84 21.26 -2.23 7.13
CA VAL A 84 20.64 -3.51 7.50
C VAL A 84 21.65 -4.38 8.23
N LEU A 85 22.90 -4.38 7.75
CA LEU A 85 24.06 -4.93 8.44
C LEU A 85 24.95 -3.78 8.90
N VAL A 86 25.39 -3.82 10.15
CA VAL A 86 26.14 -2.74 10.80
C VAL A 86 27.36 -3.29 11.53
N ASP A 87 28.36 -2.45 11.76
CA ASP A 87 29.48 -2.83 12.63
C ASP A 87 28.94 -3.07 14.06
N PRO A 88 29.33 -4.16 14.76
CA PRO A 88 28.89 -4.42 16.12
C PRO A 88 29.10 -3.25 17.10
N LYS A 89 30.10 -2.40 16.85
CA LYS A 89 30.44 -1.24 17.67
C LYS A 89 29.72 0.05 17.27
N GLU A 90 28.96 0.03 16.17
CA GLU A 90 28.27 1.19 15.64
C GLU A 90 27.11 1.63 16.54
N ASP A 91 27.04 2.94 16.80
CA ASP A 91 25.85 3.59 17.34
C ASP A 91 24.90 3.93 16.19
N GLU A 92 23.93 3.05 15.95
CA GLU A 92 22.93 3.18 14.88
C GLU A 92 22.10 4.47 14.98
N ILE A 93 22.01 5.09 16.18
CA ILE A 93 21.30 6.36 16.37
C ILE A 93 22.14 7.55 15.87
N GLU A 94 23.46 7.49 16.01
CA GLU A 94 24.31 8.59 15.57
C GLU A 94 24.31 8.74 14.04
N GLY A 95 24.09 7.64 13.31
CA GLY A 95 23.94 7.67 11.83
C GLY A 95 22.77 8.52 11.35
N LEU A 96 21.70 8.66 12.15
CA LEU A 96 20.47 9.36 11.75
C LEU A 96 20.71 10.84 11.46
N TRP A 97 21.66 11.47 12.14
CA TRP A 97 21.84 12.91 12.09
C TRP A 97 22.23 13.45 10.71
N ALA A 98 22.80 12.60 9.86
CA ALA A 98 23.14 12.93 8.48
C ALA A 98 21.91 12.99 7.54
N PHE A 99 20.75 12.52 7.99
CA PHE A 99 19.56 12.35 7.16
C PHE A 99 18.56 13.49 7.27
N VAL A 100 17.76 13.62 6.22
CA VAL A 100 16.62 14.53 6.11
C VAL A 100 15.33 13.77 6.45
N PRO A 101 14.54 14.23 7.43
CA PRO A 101 13.24 13.66 7.76
C PRO A 101 12.18 14.13 6.75
N ILE A 102 11.50 13.19 6.12
CA ILE A 102 10.47 13.40 5.09
C ILE A 102 9.16 12.82 5.61
N HIS A 103 8.09 13.62 5.61
CA HIS A 103 6.75 13.14 5.98
C HIS A 103 6.28 12.05 5.01
N GLY A 104 5.77 10.96 5.56
CA GLY A 104 5.11 9.92 4.76
C GLY A 104 3.85 10.46 4.08
N LYS A 105 3.51 9.92 2.91
CA LYS A 105 2.35 10.38 2.13
C LYS A 105 1.01 9.91 2.71
N TRP A 106 0.97 8.72 3.30
CA TRP A 106 -0.27 8.03 3.66
C TRP A 106 -0.55 8.08 5.16
N ASN A 107 -0.52 9.29 5.72
CA ASN A 107 -0.77 9.51 7.15
C ASN A 107 -2.12 10.16 7.40
N VAL A 108 -2.85 9.63 8.36
CA VAL A 108 -4.07 10.26 8.87
C VAL A 108 -3.74 10.94 10.19
N TRP A 109 -3.87 12.26 10.24
CA TRP A 109 -3.61 13.02 11.44
C TRP A 109 -4.52 14.23 11.56
N ARG A 110 -4.58 14.79 12.77
CA ARG A 110 -5.39 15.95 13.10
C ARG A 110 -4.61 16.82 14.07
N ARG A 111 -4.58 18.11 13.77
CA ARG A 111 -4.11 19.14 14.69
C ARG A 111 -5.25 19.66 15.54
N ARG A 112 -4.98 19.85 16.83
CA ARG A 112 -5.79 20.67 17.74
C ARG A 112 -4.81 21.55 18.51
N ASP A 113 -4.88 22.85 18.25
CA ASP A 113 -3.95 23.85 18.78
C ASP A 113 -2.49 23.50 18.49
N ASP A 114 -1.67 23.29 19.52
CA ASP A 114 -0.26 22.94 19.42
C ASP A 114 0.01 21.43 19.47
N ARG A 115 -1.02 20.58 19.34
CA ARG A 115 -0.88 19.12 19.43
C ARG A 115 -1.32 18.42 18.15
N LEU A 116 -0.66 17.30 17.86
CA LEU A 116 -1.02 16.38 16.79
C LEU A 116 -1.46 15.02 17.34
N THR A 117 -2.49 14.46 16.71
CA THR A 117 -2.86 13.06 16.87
C THR A 117 -2.76 12.39 15.50
N PHE A 118 -2.04 11.27 15.44
CA PHE A 118 -1.98 10.39 14.27
C PHE A 118 -2.87 9.17 14.53
N TRP A 119 -3.51 8.67 13.49
CA TRP A 119 -4.22 7.40 13.49
C TRP A 119 -3.48 6.44 12.57
N THR A 120 -3.20 5.24 13.09
CA THR A 120 -2.54 4.18 12.31
C THR A 120 -3.40 2.93 12.36
N ALA A 121 -3.53 2.27 11.22
CA ALA A 121 -4.21 0.99 11.07
C ALA A 121 -3.44 0.20 10.01
N TRP A 122 -2.87 -0.93 10.40
CA TRP A 122 -2.01 -1.75 9.54
C TRP A 122 -2.54 -3.18 9.52
N GLY A 123 -3.07 -3.62 8.39
CA GLY A 123 -3.72 -4.92 8.25
C GLY A 123 -4.85 -5.08 9.27
N GLU A 124 -4.85 -6.21 9.98
CA GLU A 124 -5.87 -6.54 10.98
C GLU A 124 -5.68 -5.85 12.35
N ARG A 125 -4.65 -5.00 12.49
CA ARG A 125 -4.39 -4.34 13.78
C ARG A 125 -5.47 -3.31 14.09
N PRO A 126 -5.91 -3.20 15.36
CA PRO A 126 -6.85 -2.16 15.75
C PRO A 126 -6.26 -0.78 15.48
N VAL A 127 -7.12 0.18 15.17
CA VAL A 127 -6.72 1.59 15.00
C VAL A 127 -6.01 2.06 16.25
N GLN A 128 -4.78 2.54 16.10
CA GLN A 128 -3.99 3.12 17.18
C GLN A 128 -3.94 4.65 17.05
N GLN A 129 -3.79 5.31 18.20
CA GLN A 129 -3.60 6.76 18.25
C GLN A 129 -2.20 7.07 18.77
N ILE A 130 -1.43 7.85 18.00
CA ILE A 130 -0.14 8.38 18.44
C ILE A 130 -0.29 9.87 18.70
N PHE A 131 0.04 10.28 19.92
CA PHE A 131 -0.05 11.68 20.35
C PHE A 131 1.33 12.32 20.32
N LEU A 132 1.39 13.52 19.72
CA LEU A 132 2.51 14.43 19.88
C LEU A 132 2.10 15.59 20.79
N ASP A 133 2.92 15.83 21.81
CA ASP A 133 2.78 17.02 22.66
C ASP A 133 3.18 18.31 21.92
N ALA A 134 3.15 19.44 22.61
CA ALA A 134 3.45 20.75 22.03
C ALA A 134 4.89 20.86 21.48
N GLU A 135 5.86 20.24 22.14
CA GLU A 135 7.25 20.28 21.71
C GLU A 135 7.51 19.29 20.57
N GLU A 136 6.95 18.09 20.65
CA GLU A 136 7.01 17.09 19.58
C GLU A 136 6.33 17.59 18.30
N THR A 137 5.23 18.34 18.44
CA THR A 137 4.54 18.97 17.31
C THR A 137 5.40 20.06 16.66
N LYS A 138 6.13 20.86 17.44
CA LYS A 138 7.10 21.83 16.90
C LYS A 138 8.24 21.14 16.15
N ILE A 139 8.72 20.01 16.65
CA ILE A 139 9.75 19.19 15.98
C ILE A 139 9.19 18.61 14.68
N TRP A 140 7.98 18.07 14.69
CA TRP A 140 7.28 17.61 13.48
C TRP A 140 7.16 18.71 12.42
N ASP A 141 6.81 19.93 12.84
CA ASP A 141 6.70 21.10 11.95
C ASP A 141 8.06 21.52 11.37
N ALA A 142 9.14 21.28 12.11
CA ALA A 142 10.50 21.53 11.64
C ALA A 142 11.01 20.47 10.64
N PHE A 143 10.36 19.31 10.55
CA PHE A 143 10.65 18.28 9.54
C PHE A 143 10.08 18.68 8.18
N ASP A 144 10.70 19.68 7.56
CA ASP A 144 10.27 20.31 6.31
C ASP A 144 10.68 19.55 5.04
N GLY A 145 11.26 18.35 5.20
CA GLY A 145 11.78 17.55 4.10
C GLY A 145 13.05 18.12 3.45
N ASN A 146 13.66 19.17 4.00
CA ASN A 146 14.85 19.79 3.42
C ASN A 146 16.04 19.86 4.38
N LYS A 147 15.79 20.15 5.66
CA LYS A 147 16.85 20.21 6.68
C LYS A 147 17.25 18.82 7.14
N ARG A 148 18.55 18.60 7.32
CA ARG A 148 19.05 17.41 8.00
C ARG A 148 18.76 17.49 9.49
N LEU A 149 18.63 16.34 10.14
CA LEU A 149 18.43 16.26 11.58
C LEU A 149 19.54 16.98 12.36
N ILE A 150 20.79 16.95 11.89
CA ILE A 150 21.91 17.66 12.54
C ILE A 150 21.68 19.18 12.62
N GLU A 151 20.99 19.78 11.65
CA GLU A 151 20.68 21.22 11.62
C GLU A 151 19.63 21.59 12.66
N LEU A 152 18.78 20.64 13.06
CA LEU A 152 17.71 20.85 14.04
C LEU A 152 18.22 20.78 15.50
N ARG A 153 19.40 20.22 15.73
CA ARG A 153 20.02 20.06 17.07
C ARG A 153 20.21 21.38 17.84
N HIS A 154 20.28 22.51 17.12
CA HIS A 154 20.48 23.83 17.73
C HIS A 154 19.17 24.49 18.18
N HIS A 155 18.02 23.95 17.77
CA HIS A 155 16.71 24.57 17.96
C HIS A 155 15.76 23.74 18.83
N HIS A 156 16.05 22.45 18.99
CA HIS A 156 15.23 21.51 19.76
C HIS A 156 16.11 20.59 20.59
N ASP A 157 15.53 20.01 21.64
CA ASP A 157 16.21 19.00 22.45
C ASP A 157 16.54 17.75 21.61
N ASN A 158 17.80 17.32 21.64
CA ASN A 158 18.29 16.21 20.82
C ASN A 158 17.60 14.88 21.15
N ALA A 159 17.37 14.62 22.45
CA ALA A 159 16.71 13.37 22.86
C ALA A 159 15.24 13.36 22.39
N LYS A 160 14.58 14.52 22.40
CA LYS A 160 13.23 14.70 21.87
C LYS A 160 13.18 14.53 20.35
N ILE A 161 14.12 15.08 19.59
CA ILE A 161 14.23 14.84 18.13
C ILE A 161 14.30 13.34 17.86
N ILE A 162 15.24 12.64 18.50
CA ILE A 162 15.43 11.20 18.30
C ILE A 162 14.19 10.42 18.74
N SER A 163 13.54 10.80 19.84
CA SER A 163 12.31 10.16 20.29
C SER A 163 11.18 10.30 19.25
N VAL A 164 10.99 11.49 18.67
CA VAL A 164 9.98 11.73 17.63
C VAL A 164 10.33 10.97 16.35
N VAL A 165 11.58 11.01 15.89
CA VAL A 165 12.01 10.26 14.70
C VAL A 165 11.76 8.77 14.87
N ARG A 166 12.24 8.16 15.97
CA ARG A 166 12.04 6.73 16.24
C ARG A 166 10.56 6.37 16.34
N LYS A 167 9.75 7.22 16.98
CA LYS A 167 8.30 7.01 17.12
C LYS A 167 7.62 7.02 15.75
N LEU A 168 7.95 7.99 14.88
CA LEU A 168 7.22 8.23 13.65
C LEU A 168 7.76 7.46 12.44
N VAL A 169 9.03 7.05 12.45
CA VAL A 169 9.59 6.20 11.39
C VAL A 169 9.17 4.74 11.54
N HIS A 170 9.01 4.26 12.78
CA HIS A 170 8.70 2.87 13.09
C HIS A 170 7.61 2.28 12.20
N SER A 171 7.72 1.01 11.83
CA SER A 171 6.78 0.28 10.97
C SER A 171 5.33 0.27 11.48
N ASP A 172 5.13 0.49 12.78
CA ASP A 172 3.80 0.67 13.39
C ASP A 172 3.19 2.07 13.15
N VAL A 173 3.94 3.02 12.58
CA VAL A 173 3.52 4.40 12.35
C VAL A 173 3.80 4.92 10.94
N GLN A 174 5.01 4.71 10.41
CA GLN A 174 5.45 5.08 9.04
C GLN A 174 5.12 6.53 8.63
N ALA A 175 4.99 7.42 9.62
CA ALA A 175 4.66 8.82 9.40
C ALA A 175 5.85 9.66 8.95
N LEU A 176 7.05 9.13 9.13
CA LEU A 176 8.30 9.75 8.74
C LEU A 176 9.21 8.75 8.04
N LYS A 177 10.03 9.23 7.12
CA LYS A 177 11.11 8.46 6.48
C LYS A 177 12.34 9.32 6.37
N LEU A 178 13.51 8.69 6.41
CA LEU A 178 14.79 9.39 6.34
C LEU A 178 15.37 9.24 4.94
N SER A 179 15.84 10.35 4.38
CA SER A 179 16.59 10.36 3.12
C SER A 179 17.95 11.01 3.27
N VAL A 180 18.91 10.54 2.50
CA VAL A 180 20.24 11.16 2.37
C VAL A 180 20.19 12.50 1.62
N MET A 181 19.14 12.75 0.83
CA MET A 181 18.94 13.99 0.07
C MET A 181 17.66 14.74 0.49
N PRO A 182 17.68 16.08 0.44
CA PRO A 182 16.48 16.91 0.56
C PRO A 182 15.41 16.58 -0.48
N TRP A 183 14.13 16.70 -0.10
CA TRP A 183 12.97 16.51 -0.98
C TRP A 183 12.99 17.44 -2.20
N ALA A 184 13.50 18.67 -2.04
CA ALA A 184 13.64 19.61 -3.15
C ALA A 184 14.51 19.07 -4.31
N VAL A 185 15.43 18.14 -4.04
CA VAL A 185 16.25 17.48 -5.07
C VAL A 185 15.39 16.53 -5.90
N TYR A 186 14.53 15.74 -5.23
CA TYR A 186 13.62 14.79 -5.88
C TYR A 186 12.48 15.48 -6.61
N ALA A 187 11.94 16.58 -6.08
CA ALA A 187 10.88 17.34 -6.73
C ALA A 187 11.27 17.80 -8.15
N LYS A 188 12.56 18.09 -8.38
CA LYS A 188 13.10 18.45 -9.70
C LYS A 188 13.44 17.24 -10.59
N ARG A 189 13.61 16.06 -9.99
CA ARG A 189 13.99 14.81 -10.68
C ARG A 189 13.24 13.63 -10.03
N PRO A 190 11.92 13.48 -10.26
CA PRO A 190 11.13 12.48 -9.55
C PRO A 190 11.63 11.05 -9.72
N ALA A 191 12.21 10.73 -10.89
CA ALA A 191 12.81 9.41 -11.17
C ALA A 191 14.02 9.06 -10.28
N MET A 192 14.65 10.03 -9.61
CA MET A 192 15.75 9.80 -8.67
C MET A 192 15.26 9.54 -7.24
N ALA A 193 13.96 9.73 -6.95
CA ALA A 193 13.42 9.50 -5.62
C ALA A 193 13.41 7.99 -5.31
N PRO A 194 14.01 7.55 -4.21
CA PRO A 194 13.88 6.17 -3.78
C PRO A 194 12.41 5.77 -3.62
N ALA A 195 12.01 4.65 -4.20
CA ALA A 195 10.63 4.18 -4.20
C ALA A 195 10.05 4.09 -2.76
N TYR A 196 10.87 3.64 -1.80
CA TYR A 196 10.46 3.52 -0.41
C TYR A 196 9.94 4.82 0.19
N LEU A 197 10.32 6.02 -0.29
CA LEU A 197 9.81 7.28 0.25
C LEU A 197 8.29 7.43 0.01
N GLY A 198 7.79 6.94 -1.12
CA GLY A 198 6.38 7.02 -1.49
C GLY A 198 5.50 5.86 -1.02
N SER A 199 6.09 4.72 -0.69
CA SER A 199 5.35 3.49 -0.35
C SER A 199 4.76 3.52 1.07
N THR A 200 3.82 2.67 1.39
CA THR A 200 3.48 2.34 2.79
C THR A 200 3.17 0.87 2.85
N MET A 201 3.47 0.26 3.99
CA MET A 201 3.43 -1.18 4.12
C MET A 201 2.47 -1.59 5.24
N PRO A 202 1.16 -1.74 4.94
CA PRO A 202 0.14 -2.18 5.91
C PRO A 202 0.16 -3.71 6.12
N TYR A 203 1.30 -4.37 5.93
CA TYR A 203 1.34 -5.83 5.82
C TYR A 203 1.37 -6.51 7.20
N PRO A 204 0.91 -7.78 7.29
CA PRO A 204 1.09 -8.61 8.48
C PRO A 204 2.57 -8.84 8.80
N LYS A 205 2.89 -8.97 10.10
CA LYS A 205 4.23 -9.40 10.51
C LYS A 205 4.50 -10.81 10.00
N TRP A 206 5.73 -11.03 9.56
CA TRP A 206 6.21 -12.34 9.12
C TRP A 206 7.41 -12.76 9.97
N GLN A 207 7.56 -14.06 10.17
CA GLN A 207 8.68 -14.63 10.90
C GLN A 207 9.59 -15.36 9.93
N VAL A 208 10.88 -15.04 9.96
CA VAL A 208 11.90 -15.70 9.14
C VAL A 208 11.88 -17.21 9.39
N GLY A 209 11.96 -17.98 8.29
CA GLY A 209 11.85 -19.45 8.30
C GLY A 209 10.41 -19.98 8.25
N THR A 210 9.39 -19.12 8.25
CA THR A 210 8.00 -19.53 8.00
C THR A 210 7.61 -19.28 6.54
N LYS A 211 6.61 -20.01 6.01
CA LYS A 211 6.12 -19.77 4.64
C LYS A 211 5.54 -18.36 4.52
N ALA A 212 5.91 -17.63 3.47
CA ALA A 212 5.36 -16.30 3.22
C ALA A 212 3.84 -16.39 2.94
N PRO A 213 3.00 -15.45 3.43
CA PRO A 213 1.56 -15.48 3.20
C PRO A 213 1.24 -15.38 1.72
N GLY A 214 0.48 -16.32 1.13
CA GLY A 214 0.19 -16.33 -0.33
C GLY A 214 1.26 -17.04 -1.18
N TRP A 215 2.30 -17.60 -0.57
CA TRP A 215 3.29 -18.43 -1.26
C TRP A 215 2.62 -19.69 -1.84
N ARG A 216 2.63 -19.83 -3.17
CA ARG A 216 2.34 -21.09 -3.85
C ARG A 216 3.65 -21.86 -4.01
N GLU A 217 3.65 -23.15 -3.66
CA GLU A 217 4.78 -24.02 -4.01
C GLU A 217 4.87 -24.06 -5.54
N ALA A 218 6.01 -23.62 -6.09
CA ALA A 218 6.29 -23.82 -7.49
C ALA A 218 6.26 -25.33 -7.77
N SER A 219 5.38 -25.75 -8.69
CA SER A 219 5.41 -27.10 -9.23
C SER A 219 6.82 -27.35 -9.78
N ALA A 220 7.41 -28.51 -9.49
CA ALA A 220 8.77 -28.83 -9.91
C ALA A 220 8.94 -28.63 -11.43
N GLY A 221 9.70 -27.60 -11.82
CA GLY A 221 9.99 -27.29 -13.23
C GLY A 221 9.47 -25.95 -13.74
N GLU A 222 8.67 -25.21 -12.97
CA GLU A 222 8.24 -23.85 -13.36
C GLU A 222 9.21 -22.79 -12.79
N PRO A 223 9.66 -21.82 -13.60
CA PRO A 223 10.44 -20.70 -13.08
C PRO A 223 9.64 -19.94 -12.02
N ARG A 224 10.32 -19.48 -10.96
CA ARG A 224 9.75 -18.57 -9.96
C ARG A 224 9.28 -17.29 -10.65
N ALA A 225 8.03 -17.24 -11.09
CA ALA A 225 7.45 -16.03 -11.64
C ALA A 225 7.42 -14.98 -10.53
N SER A 226 8.03 -13.81 -10.76
CA SER A 226 7.75 -12.65 -9.92
C SER A 226 6.29 -12.29 -10.12
N MET A 227 5.56 -12.05 -9.04
CA MET A 227 4.11 -11.76 -9.08
C MET A 227 3.70 -10.55 -9.92
N SER A 228 4.63 -9.77 -10.47
CA SER A 228 4.36 -8.79 -11.53
C SER A 228 3.63 -9.36 -12.76
N GLU A 229 3.40 -10.68 -12.81
CA GLU A 229 2.78 -11.39 -13.93
C GLU A 229 1.32 -11.85 -13.68
N ILE A 230 0.74 -11.76 -12.47
CA ILE A 230 -0.68 -12.12 -12.27
C ILE A 230 -1.55 -10.93 -12.67
N SER A 231 -2.36 -11.09 -13.71
CA SER A 231 -3.28 -10.04 -14.14
C SER A 231 -4.43 -9.85 -13.14
N PRO A 232 -4.95 -8.62 -12.92
CA PRO A 232 -6.15 -8.41 -12.07
C PRO A 232 -7.32 -9.31 -12.47
N ALA A 233 -7.51 -9.54 -13.77
CA ALA A 233 -8.55 -10.41 -14.29
C ALA A 233 -8.42 -11.88 -13.82
N GLU A 234 -7.20 -12.41 -13.68
CA GLU A 234 -6.97 -13.75 -13.16
C GLU A 234 -7.22 -13.82 -11.65
N TYR A 235 -6.79 -12.79 -10.92
CA TYR A 235 -7.04 -12.65 -9.49
C TYR A 235 -8.56 -12.67 -9.18
N TYR A 236 -9.35 -11.82 -9.83
CA TYR A 236 -10.80 -11.78 -9.61
C TYR A 236 -11.53 -13.07 -10.03
N LYS A 237 -11.01 -13.79 -11.05
CA LYS A 237 -11.62 -15.06 -11.49
C LYS A 237 -11.37 -16.22 -10.53
N HIS A 238 -10.22 -16.24 -9.86
CA HIS A 238 -9.75 -17.46 -9.18
C HIS A 238 -9.48 -17.28 -7.68
N ASP A 239 -9.12 -16.08 -7.24
CA ASP A 239 -8.58 -15.86 -5.89
C ASP A 239 -9.56 -15.14 -4.96
N VAL A 240 -10.58 -14.44 -5.50
CA VAL A 240 -11.67 -13.87 -4.70
C VAL A 240 -12.66 -14.97 -4.30
N SER A 241 -12.51 -15.48 -3.08
CA SER A 241 -13.35 -16.54 -2.51
C SER A 241 -14.34 -16.05 -1.44
N ASP A 242 -14.00 -14.98 -0.73
CA ASP A 242 -14.87 -14.27 0.22
C ASP A 242 -15.01 -12.81 -0.21
N ALA A 243 -16.22 -12.45 -0.64
CA ALA A 243 -16.51 -11.15 -1.21
C ALA A 243 -16.45 -10.01 -0.18
N ASP A 244 -16.91 -10.22 1.05
CA ASP A 244 -16.92 -9.15 2.05
C ASP A 244 -15.49 -8.92 2.57
N ALA A 245 -14.72 -9.99 2.81
CA ALA A 245 -13.32 -9.89 3.21
C ALA A 245 -12.45 -9.18 2.16
N GLN A 246 -12.74 -9.37 0.86
CA GLN A 246 -12.06 -8.67 -0.23
C GLN A 246 -12.09 -7.16 -0.04
N PHE A 247 -13.28 -6.58 0.14
CA PHE A 247 -13.43 -5.12 0.22
C PHE A 247 -13.16 -4.55 1.62
N ASP A 248 -13.39 -5.33 2.68
CA ASP A 248 -13.09 -4.88 4.05
C ASP A 248 -11.58 -4.86 4.35
N HIS A 249 -10.77 -5.69 3.69
CA HIS A 249 -9.36 -5.89 4.07
C HIS A 249 -8.33 -5.87 2.94
N GLN A 250 -8.72 -6.08 1.67
CA GLN A 250 -7.76 -6.19 0.55
C GLN A 250 -7.87 -4.99 -0.41
N GLU A 251 -9.08 -4.65 -0.84
CA GLU A 251 -9.35 -3.59 -1.82
C GLU A 251 -10.44 -2.64 -1.31
N THR A 252 -10.13 -1.92 -0.23
CA THR A 252 -11.08 -0.94 0.32
C THR A 252 -11.26 0.22 -0.65
N THR A 253 -12.41 0.26 -1.32
CA THR A 253 -12.82 1.32 -2.23
C THR A 253 -13.49 2.48 -1.48
N LEU A 254 -13.50 3.68 -2.07
CA LEU A 254 -14.23 4.82 -1.49
C LEU A 254 -15.73 4.55 -1.44
N SER A 255 -16.27 3.90 -2.47
CA SER A 255 -17.67 3.49 -2.52
C SER A 255 -18.03 2.50 -1.41
N HIS A 256 -17.14 1.54 -1.09
CA HIS A 256 -17.35 0.62 0.03
C HIS A 256 -17.23 1.32 1.39
N LEU A 257 -16.24 2.19 1.58
CA LEU A 257 -16.08 2.98 2.81
C LEU A 257 -17.32 3.83 3.11
N LEU A 258 -17.94 4.39 2.08
CA LEU A 258 -19.11 5.28 2.17
C LEU A 258 -20.42 4.55 1.80
N ARG A 259 -20.47 3.22 1.94
CA ARG A 259 -21.68 2.41 1.70
C ARG A 259 -22.79 2.70 2.72
N GLU A 260 -22.43 3.19 3.90
CA GLU A 260 -23.36 3.61 4.93
C GLU A 260 -23.54 5.15 4.92
N PRO A 261 -24.69 5.67 5.39
CA PRO A 261 -24.91 7.10 5.53
C PRO A 261 -23.77 7.82 6.26
N HIS A 262 -23.13 8.77 5.59
CA HIS A 262 -21.92 9.41 6.13
C HIS A 262 -22.07 10.94 6.18
N PRO A 263 -21.59 11.62 7.25
CA PRO A 263 -21.64 13.09 7.35
C PRO A 263 -20.97 13.82 6.20
N ALA A 264 -19.89 13.28 5.62
CA ALA A 264 -19.22 13.87 4.45
C ALA A 264 -20.11 13.94 3.20
N LEU A 265 -21.18 13.13 3.16
CA LEU A 265 -22.17 13.11 2.08
C LEU A 265 -23.54 13.65 2.56
N ASN A 266 -23.55 14.47 3.62
CA ASN A 266 -24.75 15.01 4.25
C ASN A 266 -25.74 13.92 4.70
N GLY A 267 -25.23 12.84 5.30
CA GLY A 267 -26.05 11.73 5.81
C GLY A 267 -26.59 10.80 4.72
N LYS A 268 -25.96 10.79 3.54
CA LYS A 268 -26.27 9.89 2.43
C LYS A 268 -25.20 8.83 2.29
N THR A 269 -25.54 7.73 1.63
CA THR A 269 -24.54 6.77 1.12
C THR A 269 -23.87 7.32 -0.14
N TYR A 270 -22.77 6.71 -0.56
CA TYR A 270 -22.09 7.04 -1.81
C TYR A 270 -23.02 6.92 -3.03
N GLY A 271 -23.74 5.80 -3.15
CA GLY A 271 -24.66 5.56 -4.26
C GLY A 271 -25.79 6.59 -4.33
N GLN A 272 -26.34 7.00 -3.18
CA GLN A 272 -27.35 8.06 -3.11
C GLN A 272 -26.79 9.42 -3.54
N ALA A 273 -25.61 9.79 -3.04
CA ALA A 273 -24.96 11.06 -3.39
C ALA A 273 -24.59 11.12 -4.88
N LEU A 274 -24.11 10.01 -5.45
CA LEU A 274 -23.83 9.87 -6.87
C LEU A 274 -25.08 10.16 -7.71
N ILE A 275 -26.20 9.46 -7.45
CA ILE A 275 -27.42 9.63 -8.24
C ILE A 275 -28.05 11.01 -8.05
N ASP A 276 -27.97 11.60 -6.87
CA ASP A 276 -28.41 12.98 -6.68
C ASP A 276 -27.64 13.96 -7.56
N ALA A 277 -26.32 13.79 -7.64
CA ALA A 277 -25.49 14.61 -8.50
C ALA A 277 -25.81 14.42 -9.99
N LEU A 278 -26.19 13.20 -10.41
CA LEU A 278 -26.60 12.93 -11.78
C LEU A 278 -27.99 13.46 -12.11
N LEU A 279 -28.97 13.30 -11.20
CA LEU A 279 -30.34 13.81 -11.37
C LEU A 279 -30.37 15.35 -11.38
N ALA A 280 -29.46 16.01 -10.65
CA ALA A 280 -29.34 17.46 -10.67
C ALA A 280 -28.84 18.03 -12.02
N LYS A 281 -28.25 17.19 -12.88
CA LYS A 281 -27.84 17.58 -14.23
C LYS A 281 -29.02 17.41 -15.18
N GLU A 282 -29.56 18.54 -15.64
CA GLU A 282 -30.69 18.56 -16.56
C GLU A 282 -30.43 17.68 -17.80
N GLY A 283 -31.38 16.81 -18.11
CA GLY A 283 -31.32 15.91 -19.26
C GLY A 283 -30.32 14.75 -19.15
N PHE A 284 -29.54 14.64 -18.06
CA PHE A 284 -28.54 13.58 -17.94
C PHE A 284 -29.17 12.21 -17.63
N VAL A 285 -30.15 12.18 -16.72
CA VAL A 285 -30.93 10.97 -16.44
C VAL A 285 -32.34 11.17 -17.01
N PRO A 286 -32.77 10.38 -18.02
CA PRO A 286 -34.05 10.58 -18.67
C PRO A 286 -35.22 10.37 -17.72
N GLU A 287 -36.35 10.99 -18.03
CA GLU A 287 -37.62 10.76 -17.35
C GLU A 287 -38.24 9.40 -17.71
N GLY A 288 -39.09 8.87 -16.85
CA GLY A 288 -39.75 7.58 -17.06
C GLY A 288 -38.79 6.41 -16.89
N ARG A 289 -38.67 5.56 -17.91
CA ARG A 289 -37.88 4.34 -17.87
C ARG A 289 -36.39 4.62 -18.09
N VAL A 290 -35.54 4.05 -17.23
CA VAL A 290 -34.08 4.18 -17.27
C VAL A 290 -33.47 2.79 -17.27
N ARG A 291 -32.68 2.47 -18.31
CA ARG A 291 -31.90 1.24 -18.45
C ARG A 291 -30.47 1.53 -18.04
N VAL A 292 -30.03 0.95 -16.92
CA VAL A 292 -28.70 1.17 -16.35
C VAL A 292 -27.84 -0.06 -16.57
N LEU A 293 -26.62 0.14 -17.06
CA LEU A 293 -25.55 -0.85 -17.04
C LEU A 293 -24.53 -0.44 -15.98
N GLU A 294 -24.22 -1.32 -15.04
CA GLU A 294 -23.06 -1.17 -14.17
C GLU A 294 -22.02 -2.24 -14.49
N ILE A 295 -20.76 -1.82 -14.59
CA ILE A 295 -19.64 -2.71 -14.91
C ILE A 295 -18.73 -2.82 -13.69
N GLY A 296 -18.62 -4.03 -13.13
CA GLY A 296 -17.90 -4.29 -11.89
C GLY A 296 -18.56 -3.62 -10.69
N ALA A 297 -19.69 -4.15 -10.22
CA ALA A 297 -20.48 -3.54 -9.14
C ALA A 297 -19.91 -3.82 -7.73
N GLY A 298 -18.77 -4.50 -7.62
CA GLY A 298 -18.17 -4.91 -6.34
C GLY A 298 -19.15 -5.75 -5.52
N LEU A 299 -19.45 -5.33 -4.29
CA LEU A 299 -20.48 -5.97 -3.46
C LEU A 299 -21.92 -5.59 -3.82
N GLY A 300 -22.15 -4.61 -4.70
CA GLY A 300 -23.49 -4.19 -5.12
C GLY A 300 -24.20 -3.23 -4.16
N TYR A 301 -23.49 -2.64 -3.19
CA TYR A 301 -24.04 -1.56 -2.34
C TYR A 301 -24.42 -0.33 -3.16
N VAL A 302 -23.54 0.08 -4.09
CA VAL A 302 -23.81 1.20 -5.00
C VAL A 302 -25.02 0.90 -5.87
N ALA A 303 -25.06 -0.25 -6.55
CA ALA A 303 -26.19 -0.70 -7.36
C ALA A 303 -27.53 -0.60 -6.61
N LYS A 304 -27.60 -1.17 -5.39
CA LYS A 304 -28.79 -1.17 -4.55
C LYS A 304 -29.29 0.26 -4.28
N ASP A 305 -28.39 1.15 -3.88
CA ASP A 305 -28.73 2.53 -3.57
C ASP A 305 -29.10 3.34 -4.81
N VAL A 306 -28.43 3.09 -5.95
CA VAL A 306 -28.74 3.70 -7.24
C VAL A 306 -30.17 3.35 -7.66
N ILE A 307 -30.52 2.06 -7.64
CA ILE A 307 -31.86 1.58 -8.00
C ILE A 307 -32.92 2.25 -7.12
N ALA A 308 -32.71 2.22 -5.80
CA ALA A 308 -33.63 2.82 -4.84
C ALA A 308 -33.78 4.33 -5.07
N ARG A 309 -32.67 5.05 -5.32
CA ARG A 309 -32.69 6.50 -5.49
C ARG A 309 -33.32 6.95 -6.79
N LEU A 310 -33.07 6.25 -7.90
CA LEU A 310 -33.72 6.51 -9.18
C LEU A 310 -35.24 6.26 -9.09
N ARG A 311 -35.66 5.17 -8.44
CA ARG A 311 -37.09 4.89 -8.20
C ARG A 311 -37.74 5.95 -7.33
N ALA A 312 -37.06 6.42 -6.28
CA ALA A 312 -37.55 7.51 -5.44
C ALA A 312 -37.70 8.84 -6.21
N ALA A 313 -36.92 9.03 -7.27
CA ALA A 313 -37.07 10.15 -8.22
C ALA A 313 -38.13 9.89 -9.32
N GLY A 314 -38.96 8.86 -9.16
CA GLY A 314 -40.06 8.55 -10.08
C GLY A 314 -39.64 7.84 -11.37
N ARG A 315 -38.46 7.20 -11.40
CA ARG A 315 -38.00 6.43 -12.56
C ARG A 315 -38.43 4.96 -12.48
N GLU A 316 -38.78 4.39 -13.63
CA GLU A 316 -38.86 2.93 -13.80
C GLU A 316 -37.46 2.41 -14.14
N VAL A 317 -36.86 1.59 -13.27
CA VAL A 317 -35.45 1.20 -13.40
C VAL A 317 -35.31 -0.23 -13.89
N GLN A 318 -34.55 -0.41 -14.97
CA GLN A 318 -34.03 -1.70 -15.43
C GLN A 318 -32.52 -1.69 -15.21
N TYR A 319 -32.01 -2.58 -14.36
CA TYR A 319 -30.60 -2.58 -13.95
C TYR A 319 -29.89 -3.85 -14.40
N THR A 320 -28.76 -3.70 -15.07
CA THR A 320 -27.92 -4.80 -15.54
C THR A 320 -26.52 -4.64 -14.98
N ILE A 321 -25.97 -5.70 -14.40
CA ILE A 321 -24.62 -5.75 -13.88
C ILE A 321 -23.79 -6.71 -14.74
N VAL A 322 -22.64 -6.24 -15.23
CA VAL A 322 -21.59 -7.09 -15.77
C VAL A 322 -20.58 -7.35 -14.68
N GLU A 323 -20.37 -8.61 -14.34
CA GLU A 323 -19.48 -9.04 -13.25
C GLU A 323 -18.58 -10.17 -13.71
N LEU A 324 -17.28 -10.03 -13.46
CA LEU A 324 -16.27 -11.02 -13.83
C LEU A 324 -16.21 -12.16 -12.80
N ALA A 325 -16.28 -11.82 -11.52
CA ALA A 325 -16.05 -12.73 -10.41
C ALA A 325 -17.36 -13.42 -9.96
N PRO A 326 -17.47 -14.76 -10.06
CA PRO A 326 -18.68 -15.47 -9.66
C PRO A 326 -19.07 -15.27 -8.18
N ALA A 327 -18.08 -15.15 -7.29
CA ALA A 327 -18.32 -14.88 -5.86
C ALA A 327 -18.97 -13.51 -5.63
N LEU A 328 -18.51 -12.48 -6.34
CA LEU A 328 -19.10 -11.14 -6.28
C LEU A 328 -20.50 -11.13 -6.89
N ALA A 329 -20.70 -11.79 -8.03
CA ALA A 329 -22.01 -11.91 -8.67
C ALA A 329 -23.05 -12.55 -7.71
N LYS A 330 -22.64 -13.59 -6.97
CA LYS A 330 -23.50 -14.22 -5.96
C LYS A 330 -23.84 -13.25 -4.81
N ALA A 331 -22.84 -12.54 -4.26
CA ALA A 331 -23.07 -11.57 -3.19
C ALA A 331 -24.00 -10.42 -3.63
N GLN A 332 -23.85 -9.95 -4.87
CA GLN A 332 -24.74 -8.97 -5.49
C GLN A 332 -26.17 -9.49 -5.61
N GLN A 333 -26.35 -10.74 -6.06
CA GLN A 333 -27.67 -11.38 -6.18
C GLN A 333 -28.37 -11.50 -4.82
N GLU A 334 -27.66 -11.89 -3.77
CA GLU A 334 -28.19 -11.96 -2.41
C GLU A 334 -28.59 -10.57 -1.89
N ARG A 335 -27.81 -9.53 -2.22
CA ARG A 335 -28.00 -8.16 -1.72
C ARG A 335 -29.07 -7.37 -2.47
N ILE A 336 -29.19 -7.57 -3.79
CA ILE A 336 -30.06 -6.80 -4.70
C ILE A 336 -31.31 -7.60 -5.09
N GLY A 337 -31.19 -8.92 -5.20
CA GLY A 337 -32.28 -9.80 -5.59
C GLY A 337 -32.81 -9.50 -6.99
N LYS A 338 -34.13 -9.54 -7.16
CA LYS A 338 -34.79 -9.40 -8.47
C LYS A 338 -34.75 -8.00 -9.10
N ASP A 339 -34.13 -7.03 -8.43
CA ASP A 339 -34.09 -5.65 -8.88
C ASP A 339 -33.00 -5.37 -9.92
N ALA A 340 -32.12 -6.36 -10.17
CA ALA A 340 -31.12 -6.31 -11.23
C ALA A 340 -31.08 -7.64 -12.02
N THR A 341 -30.34 -7.60 -13.12
CA THR A 341 -29.98 -8.75 -13.95
C THR A 341 -28.46 -8.82 -14.08
N TRP A 342 -27.91 -10.01 -14.25
CA TRP A 342 -26.47 -10.23 -14.29
C TRP A 342 -26.03 -10.82 -15.61
N ILE A 343 -24.89 -10.34 -16.09
CA ILE A 343 -24.12 -10.95 -17.16
C ILE A 343 -22.75 -11.28 -16.58
N VAL A 344 -22.51 -12.56 -16.32
CA VAL A 344 -21.22 -13.02 -15.81
C VAL A 344 -20.24 -13.11 -16.97
N GLY A 345 -19.19 -12.30 -16.95
CA GLY A 345 -18.22 -12.26 -18.03
C GLY A 345 -17.26 -11.08 -17.98
N ASP A 346 -16.25 -11.14 -18.85
CA ASP A 346 -15.27 -10.08 -19.05
C ASP A 346 -15.92 -8.87 -19.72
N ALA A 347 -15.83 -7.71 -19.07
CA ALA A 347 -16.38 -6.45 -19.57
C ALA A 347 -15.86 -6.05 -20.96
N LEU A 348 -14.65 -6.49 -21.33
CA LEU A 348 -14.05 -6.20 -22.63
C LEU A 348 -14.48 -7.18 -23.74
N ALA A 349 -15.08 -8.31 -23.37
CA ALA A 349 -15.49 -9.36 -24.31
C ALA A 349 -17.00 -9.60 -24.34
N VAL A 350 -17.73 -9.16 -23.32
CA VAL A 350 -19.17 -9.35 -23.21
C VAL A 350 -19.89 -8.59 -24.33
N SER A 351 -20.80 -9.29 -25.01
CA SER A 351 -21.69 -8.64 -25.98
C SER A 351 -22.93 -8.14 -25.26
N VAL A 352 -23.14 -6.83 -25.32
CA VAL A 352 -24.40 -6.20 -24.92
C VAL A 352 -25.05 -5.58 -26.17
N PRO A 353 -26.40 -5.54 -26.26
CA PRO A 353 -27.03 -4.99 -27.46
C PRO A 353 -26.72 -3.50 -27.63
N ASP A 354 -26.53 -3.04 -28.87
CA ASP A 354 -26.30 -1.63 -29.16
C ASP A 354 -27.45 -0.74 -28.68
N ALA A 355 -27.12 0.48 -28.21
CA ALA A 355 -28.08 1.49 -27.75
C ALA A 355 -29.11 0.98 -26.70
N SER A 356 -28.71 -0.03 -25.91
CA SER A 356 -29.58 -0.69 -24.94
C SER A 356 -29.65 -0.03 -23.57
N PHE A 357 -28.74 0.91 -23.27
CA PHE A 357 -28.66 1.57 -21.97
C PHE A 357 -28.73 3.08 -22.07
N ASP A 358 -29.36 3.69 -21.08
CA ASP A 358 -29.52 5.14 -20.94
C ASP A 358 -28.46 5.72 -19.99
N LEU A 359 -27.94 4.90 -19.06
CA LEU A 359 -26.88 5.25 -18.13
C LEU A 359 -25.90 4.08 -18.00
N ILE A 360 -24.61 4.37 -18.07
CA ILE A 360 -23.55 3.38 -17.82
C ILE A 360 -22.72 3.85 -16.63
N LEU A 361 -22.57 3.00 -15.63
CA LEU A 361 -21.79 3.22 -14.43
C LEU A 361 -20.57 2.30 -14.44
N SER A 362 -19.40 2.88 -14.19
CA SER A 362 -18.16 2.15 -13.94
C SER A 362 -17.47 2.88 -12.79
N ASN A 363 -17.72 2.41 -11.56
CA ASN A 363 -17.20 3.03 -10.36
C ASN A 363 -16.00 2.23 -9.86
N GLU A 364 -14.82 2.84 -9.82
CA GLU A 364 -13.56 2.25 -9.34
C GLU A 364 -13.11 0.98 -10.10
N MET A 365 -13.88 0.49 -11.08
CA MET A 365 -13.54 -0.66 -11.94
C MET A 365 -12.47 -0.33 -13.00
N VAL A 366 -12.47 0.89 -13.58
CA VAL A 366 -11.57 1.22 -14.71
C VAL A 366 -10.08 1.01 -14.37
N GLY A 367 -9.72 1.11 -13.08
CA GLY A 367 -8.36 0.84 -12.61
C GLY A 367 -7.91 -0.62 -12.76
N ASP A 368 -8.86 -1.56 -12.86
CA ASP A 368 -8.60 -3.00 -12.98
C ASP A 368 -8.52 -3.47 -14.43
N LEU A 369 -8.78 -2.58 -15.39
CA LEU A 369 -8.67 -2.91 -16.81
C LEU A 369 -7.19 -2.98 -17.23
N PRO A 370 -6.83 -3.90 -18.16
CA PRO A 370 -5.49 -3.98 -18.71
C PRO A 370 -5.02 -2.63 -19.29
N ALA A 371 -3.80 -2.23 -18.96
CA ALA A 371 -3.16 -1.03 -19.50
C ALA A 371 -1.84 -1.39 -20.19
N SER A 372 -1.57 -0.75 -21.34
CA SER A 372 -0.27 -0.83 -22.00
C SER A 372 0.64 0.29 -21.53
N GLN A 373 1.79 -0.06 -20.97
CA GLN A 373 2.81 0.92 -20.63
C GLN A 373 3.59 1.33 -21.88
N HIS A 374 3.65 2.62 -22.14
CA HIS A 374 4.47 3.19 -23.22
C HIS A 374 5.55 4.10 -22.61
N SER A 375 6.81 3.84 -22.93
CA SER A 375 7.92 4.74 -22.60
C SER A 375 8.34 5.52 -23.85
N ARG A 376 8.53 6.83 -23.73
CA ARG A 376 9.26 7.59 -24.75
C ARG A 376 10.75 7.28 -24.61
N VAL A 377 11.39 7.08 -25.75
CA VAL A 377 12.84 7.00 -25.86
C VAL A 377 13.29 8.41 -26.25
N ASP A 378 13.41 9.30 -25.27
CA ASP A 378 14.07 10.60 -25.45
C ASP A 378 15.20 10.82 -24.44
#